data_AF-A0A1U7TXI0-F1
#
_entry.id   AF-A0A1U7TXI0-F1
#
_cell.length_a   1.000
_cell.length_b   1.000
_cell.length_c   1.000
_cell.angle_alpha   90.00
_cell.angle_beta   90.00
_cell.angle_gamma   90.00
#
_symmetry.space_group_name_H-M   'P 1'
#
loop_
_entity.id
_entity.type
_entity.pdbx_description
1 polymer ?
#
loop_
_entity_poly.entity_id
_entity_poly.type
_entity_poly.pdbx_seq_one_letter_code
_entity_poly.pdbx_strand_id
1 'polypeptide(L)'
;MPAWGALFLLWVTAEATKDCPIPCTCRALETMGLWVDCRGRGLTALPALPAHTRHLLLANNSLHSVPPGAFDHLRQLQTLDVTQNPWHCDCSLTYLRLWLEDRKPEALLHVHCASPGLATHLPLGQLTGYQLGSCGWQLRAPWASPGIWWDRVLIAMAALGLVLLTGLLYAISEPLN
;
A
#
# COMPACT_ATOMS: atom_id res chain seq x y z
N MET A 1 -48.80 0.77 -12.91
CA MET A 1 -47.52 1.42 -12.58
C MET A 1 -46.72 1.51 -13.87
N PRO A 2 -46.39 2.72 -14.35
CA PRO A 2 -46.00 2.95 -15.74
C PRO A 2 -44.64 2.31 -16.06
N ALA A 3 -44.52 1.80 -17.29
CA ALA A 3 -43.38 1.07 -17.85
C ALA A 3 -42.03 1.85 -17.84
N TRP A 4 -42.04 3.08 -17.34
CA TRP A 4 -40.85 3.93 -17.21
C TRP A 4 -39.95 3.47 -16.07
N GLY A 5 -40.49 2.79 -15.05
CA GLY A 5 -39.70 2.23 -13.94
C GLY A 5 -38.78 1.08 -14.38
N ALA A 6 -39.19 0.29 -15.38
CA ALA A 6 -38.39 -0.81 -15.90
C ALA A 6 -37.16 -0.33 -16.71
N LEU A 7 -37.28 0.83 -17.36
CA LEU A 7 -36.20 1.42 -18.16
C LEU A 7 -35.08 1.99 -17.26
N PHE A 8 -35.43 2.51 -16.08
CA PHE A 8 -34.46 2.91 -15.06
C PHE A 8 -33.69 1.73 -14.45
N LEU A 9 -34.35 0.58 -14.24
CA LEU A 9 -33.70 -0.61 -13.66
C LEU A 9 -32.70 -1.28 -14.61
N LEU A 10 -32.92 -1.20 -15.93
CA LEU A 10 -31.98 -1.71 -16.93
C LEU A 10 -30.74 -0.82 -17.11
N TRP A 11 -30.83 0.48 -16.80
CA TRP A 11 -29.68 1.37 -16.90
C TRP A 11 -28.71 1.20 -15.72
N VAL A 12 -29.23 0.92 -14.52
CA VAL A 12 -28.43 0.82 -13.30
C VAL A 12 -27.51 -0.42 -13.29
N THR A 13 -27.90 -1.50 -13.97
CA THR A 13 -27.08 -2.74 -13.99
C THR A 13 -25.95 -2.73 -15.02
N ALA A 14 -26.02 -1.84 -16.01
CA ALA A 14 -25.10 -1.83 -17.15
C ALA A 14 -23.81 -1.02 -16.94
N GLU A 15 -23.77 -0.12 -15.95
CA GLU A 15 -22.68 0.86 -15.88
C GLU A 15 -21.39 0.31 -15.23
N ALA A 16 -21.48 -0.73 -14.39
CA ALA A 16 -20.32 -1.23 -13.65
C ALA A 16 -19.38 -2.17 -14.45
N THR A 17 -19.80 -2.66 -15.63
CA THR A 17 -19.05 -3.66 -16.42
C THR A 17 -18.42 -3.11 -17.70
N LYS A 18 -18.72 -1.86 -18.06
CA LYS A 18 -18.26 -1.24 -19.32
C LYS A 18 -16.75 -1.06 -19.43
N ASP A 19 -16.05 -0.97 -18.30
CA ASP A 19 -14.60 -0.76 -18.24
C ASP A 19 -13.79 -2.05 -18.04
N CYS A 20 -14.39 -3.22 -18.24
CA CYS A 20 -13.67 -4.49 -18.05
C CYS A 20 -12.59 -4.67 -19.14
N PRO A 21 -11.33 -4.99 -18.76
CA PRO A 21 -10.30 -5.34 -19.74
C PRO A 21 -10.70 -6.52 -20.60
N ILE A 22 -10.48 -6.42 -21.92
CA ILE A 22 -10.71 -7.48 -22.90
C ILE A 22 -10.12 -8.85 -22.48
N PRO A 23 -8.88 -8.95 -21.95
CA PRO A 23 -8.34 -10.26 -21.57
C PRO A 23 -8.94 -10.83 -20.28
N CYS A 24 -9.73 -10.06 -19.53
CA CYS A 24 -10.21 -10.41 -18.21
C CYS A 24 -11.72 -10.70 -18.19
N THR A 25 -12.15 -11.45 -17.18
CA THR A 25 -13.57 -11.67 -16.92
C THR A 25 -13.97 -10.90 -15.67
N CYS A 26 -14.91 -9.98 -15.81
CA CYS A 26 -15.42 -9.19 -14.70
C CYS A 26 -16.82 -9.65 -14.29
N ARG A 27 -17.09 -9.68 -12.98
CA ARG A 27 -18.41 -10.00 -12.42
C ARG A 27 -18.75 -9.00 -11.32
N ALA A 28 -19.95 -8.45 -11.35
CA ALA A 28 -20.46 -7.68 -10.22
C ALA A 28 -20.62 -8.62 -9.02
N LEU A 29 -20.22 -8.16 -7.84
CA LEU A 29 -20.42 -8.89 -6.59
C LEU A 29 -21.85 -8.65 -6.08
N GLU A 30 -22.37 -9.56 -5.26
CA GLU A 30 -23.67 -9.36 -4.57
C GLU A 30 -23.61 -8.14 -3.64
N THR A 31 -22.43 -7.85 -3.10
CA THR A 31 -22.12 -6.58 -2.42
C THR A 31 -21.57 -5.56 -3.43
N MET A 32 -21.61 -4.26 -3.12
CA MET A 32 -21.12 -3.23 -4.06
C MET A 32 -19.64 -3.41 -4.44
N GLY A 33 -19.33 -3.88 -5.64
CA GLY A 33 -17.96 -3.99 -6.13
C GLY A 33 -17.81 -4.93 -7.32
N LEU A 34 -16.58 -5.04 -7.83
CA LEU A 34 -16.26 -5.84 -9.01
C LEU A 34 -15.22 -6.92 -8.69
N TRP A 35 -15.50 -8.15 -9.13
CA TRP A 35 -14.56 -9.26 -9.22
C TRP A 35 -13.92 -9.26 -10.60
N VAL A 36 -12.60 -9.13 -10.67
CA VAL A 36 -11.82 -9.08 -11.92
C VAL A 36 -10.87 -10.26 -11.95
N ASP A 37 -11.13 -11.22 -12.83
CA ASP A 37 -10.31 -12.41 -13.01
C ASP A 37 -9.55 -12.36 -14.35
N CYS A 38 -8.24 -12.22 -14.25
CA CYS A 38 -7.30 -12.13 -15.35
C CYS A 38 -6.27 -13.28 -15.31
N ARG A 39 -6.55 -14.39 -14.60
CA ARG A 39 -5.58 -15.48 -14.45
C ARG A 39 -5.33 -16.23 -15.75
N GLY A 40 -4.08 -16.65 -16.00
CA GLY A 40 -3.76 -17.52 -17.13
C GLY A 40 -3.90 -16.85 -18.50
N ARG A 41 -3.83 -15.52 -18.56
CA ARG A 41 -4.09 -14.73 -19.78
C ARG A 41 -2.82 -14.33 -20.53
N GLY A 42 -1.64 -14.71 -20.03
CA GLY A 42 -0.35 -14.36 -20.63
C GLY A 42 -0.06 -12.86 -20.58
N LEU A 43 -0.59 -12.15 -19.56
CA LEU A 43 -0.39 -10.71 -19.44
C LEU A 43 1.10 -10.41 -19.21
N THR A 44 1.68 -9.59 -20.08
CA THR A 44 3.04 -9.04 -19.93
C THR A 44 3.04 -7.65 -19.28
N ALA A 45 1.90 -6.97 -19.33
CA ALA A 45 1.66 -5.68 -18.70
C ALA A 45 0.26 -5.66 -18.07
N LEU A 46 0.07 -4.80 -17.07
CA LEU A 46 -1.23 -4.62 -16.42
C LEU A 46 -2.21 -3.87 -17.34
N PRO A 47 -3.45 -4.36 -17.52
CA PRO A 47 -4.49 -3.64 -18.24
C PRO A 47 -5.06 -2.49 -17.39
N ALA A 48 -5.90 -1.63 -17.98
CA ALA A 48 -6.62 -0.60 -17.24
C ALA A 48 -7.64 -1.23 -16.29
N LEU A 49 -7.41 -1.13 -14.98
CA LEU A 49 -8.24 -1.79 -13.96
C LEU A 49 -9.40 -0.88 -13.52
N PRO A 50 -10.66 -1.38 -13.47
CA PRO A 50 -11.81 -0.61 -12.99
C PRO A 50 -11.65 -0.15 -11.52
N ALA A 51 -12.04 1.09 -11.20
CA ALA A 51 -11.86 1.67 -9.87
C ALA A 51 -12.60 0.93 -8.73
N HIS A 52 -13.74 0.30 -9.05
CA HIS A 52 -14.57 -0.44 -8.08
C HIS A 52 -14.15 -1.90 -7.89
N THR A 53 -12.93 -2.26 -8.29
CA THR A 53 -12.41 -3.63 -8.14
C THR A 53 -12.20 -3.96 -6.66
N ARG A 54 -12.88 -5.01 -6.19
CA ARG A 54 -12.70 -5.58 -4.84
C ARG A 54 -11.81 -6.81 -4.84
N HIS A 55 -11.86 -7.60 -5.90
CA HIS A 55 -11.05 -8.80 -6.03
C HIS A 55 -10.35 -8.77 -7.37
N LEU A 56 -9.02 -8.82 -7.35
CA LEU A 56 -8.18 -8.78 -8.54
C LEU A 56 -7.31 -10.03 -8.58
N LEU A 57 -7.53 -10.87 -9.57
CA LEU A 57 -6.75 -12.10 -9.77
C LEU A 57 -5.88 -11.98 -11.02
N LEU A 58 -4.57 -11.89 -10.81
CA LEU A 58 -3.54 -11.74 -11.83
C LEU A 58 -2.57 -12.92 -11.87
N ALA A 59 -2.88 -14.00 -11.13
CA ALA A 59 -2.00 -15.16 -11.06
C ALA A 59 -1.81 -15.89 -12.39
N ASN A 60 -0.68 -16.58 -12.53
CA ASN A 60 -0.34 -17.36 -13.72
C ASN A 60 -0.32 -16.48 -15.00
N ASN A 61 0.45 -15.39 -14.94
CA ASN A 61 0.68 -14.49 -16.07
C ASN A 61 2.19 -14.32 -16.29
N SER A 62 2.57 -13.43 -17.20
CA SER A 62 3.96 -13.13 -17.55
C SER A 62 4.36 -11.73 -17.10
N LEU A 63 3.87 -11.29 -15.93
CA LEU A 63 4.21 -9.98 -15.37
C LEU A 63 5.59 -10.04 -14.74
N HIS A 64 6.44 -9.08 -15.09
CA HIS A 64 7.78 -8.93 -14.52
C HIS A 64 7.84 -7.87 -13.42
N SER A 65 6.97 -6.85 -13.50
CA SER A 65 6.88 -5.77 -12.51
C SER A 65 5.49 -5.14 -12.54
N VAL A 66 5.21 -4.27 -11.57
CA VAL A 66 3.97 -3.50 -11.49
C VAL A 66 4.36 -2.02 -11.53
N PRO A 67 3.80 -1.23 -12.47
CA PRO A 67 4.09 0.20 -12.53
C PRO A 67 3.73 0.91 -11.22
N PRO A 68 4.53 1.90 -10.78
CA PRO A 68 4.20 2.72 -9.63
C PRO A 68 2.80 3.32 -9.75
N GLY A 69 2.01 3.17 -8.70
CA GLY A 69 0.65 3.70 -8.63
C GLY A 69 -0.44 2.86 -9.30
N ALA A 70 -0.11 1.72 -9.91
CA ALA A 70 -1.07 0.90 -10.65
C ALA A 70 -2.27 0.40 -9.82
N PHE A 71 -2.14 0.32 -8.50
CA PHE A 71 -3.19 -0.10 -7.57
C PHE A 71 -3.70 1.03 -6.67
N ASP A 72 -3.18 2.25 -6.79
CA ASP A 72 -3.47 3.34 -5.85
C ASP A 72 -4.90 3.86 -5.95
N HIS A 73 -5.49 3.76 -7.15
CA HIS A 73 -6.90 4.11 -7.39
C HIS A 73 -7.88 3.03 -6.92
N LEU A 74 -7.40 1.80 -6.68
CA LEU A 74 -8.23 0.66 -6.26
C LEU A 74 -8.48 0.68 -4.74
N ARG A 75 -9.14 1.73 -4.25
CA ARG A 75 -9.35 1.97 -2.81
C ARG A 75 -10.18 0.88 -2.11
N GLN A 76 -10.99 0.14 -2.87
CA GLN A 76 -11.87 -0.91 -2.37
C GLN A 76 -11.25 -2.32 -2.51
N LEU A 77 -9.98 -2.43 -2.92
CA LEU A 77 -9.35 -3.72 -3.20
C LEU A 77 -9.14 -4.55 -1.93
N GLN A 78 -9.90 -5.63 -1.80
CA GLN A 78 -9.87 -6.56 -0.68
C GLN A 78 -9.00 -7.78 -0.95
N THR A 79 -8.98 -8.31 -2.17
CA THR A 79 -8.17 -9.47 -2.55
C THR A 79 -7.28 -9.11 -3.74
N LEU A 80 -6.00 -9.44 -3.63
CA LEU A 80 -5.03 -9.33 -4.73
C LEU A 80 -4.27 -10.65 -4.81
N ASP A 81 -4.32 -11.31 -5.97
CA ASP A 81 -3.51 -12.48 -6.25
C ASP A 81 -2.56 -12.18 -7.41
N VAL A 82 -1.28 -12.09 -7.11
CA VAL A 82 -0.17 -11.80 -8.03
C VAL A 82 0.84 -12.94 -8.07
N THR A 83 0.46 -14.12 -7.56
CA THR A 83 1.32 -15.30 -7.52
C THR A 83 1.59 -15.85 -8.92
N GLN A 84 2.57 -16.76 -9.07
CA GLN A 84 2.84 -17.43 -10.36
C GLN A 84 3.06 -16.44 -11.52
N ASN A 85 3.88 -15.42 -11.29
CA ASN A 85 4.34 -14.47 -12.31
C ASN A 85 5.88 -14.40 -12.25
N PRO A 86 6.57 -14.22 -13.39
CA PRO A 86 8.02 -14.18 -13.45
C PRO A 86 8.60 -12.85 -12.94
N TRP A 87 8.36 -12.52 -11.67
CA TRP A 87 8.75 -11.25 -11.08
C TRP A 87 10.26 -11.00 -11.20
N HIS A 88 10.60 -9.84 -11.74
CA HIS A 88 11.96 -9.33 -11.80
C HIS A 88 12.21 -8.45 -10.58
N CYS A 89 12.88 -9.02 -9.58
CA CYS A 89 13.13 -8.40 -8.30
C CYS A 89 14.32 -7.44 -8.34
N ASP A 90 14.07 -6.28 -8.95
CA ASP A 90 14.95 -5.12 -8.99
C ASP A 90 14.20 -3.87 -8.49
N CYS A 91 14.63 -2.67 -8.93
CA CYS A 91 13.98 -1.43 -8.58
C CYS A 91 12.54 -1.31 -9.06
N SER A 92 12.21 -1.90 -10.20
CA SER A 92 10.87 -1.80 -10.78
C SER A 92 9.82 -2.50 -9.92
N LEU A 93 10.22 -3.48 -9.10
CA LEU A 93 9.33 -4.21 -8.21
C LEU A 93 9.14 -3.56 -6.84
N THR A 94 9.86 -2.46 -6.55
CA THR A 94 9.80 -1.77 -5.26
C THR A 94 8.38 -1.31 -4.92
N TYR A 95 7.63 -0.82 -5.90
CA TYR A 95 6.23 -0.42 -5.70
C TYR A 95 5.37 -1.59 -5.21
N LEU A 96 5.42 -2.72 -5.90
CA LEU A 96 4.61 -3.89 -5.55
C LEU A 96 4.94 -4.37 -4.14
N ARG A 97 6.24 -4.44 -3.80
CA ARG A 97 6.68 -4.81 -2.46
C ARG A 97 6.09 -3.89 -1.39
N LEU A 98 6.28 -2.57 -1.52
CA LEU A 98 5.83 -1.60 -0.53
C LEU A 98 4.30 -1.59 -0.42
N TRP A 99 3.60 -1.72 -1.55
CA TRP A 99 2.15 -1.80 -1.57
C TRP A 99 1.65 -3.05 -0.84
N LEU A 100 2.29 -4.21 -1.06
CA LEU A 100 1.95 -5.45 -0.34
C LEU A 100 2.30 -5.34 1.15
N GLU A 101 3.42 -4.73 1.51
CA GLU A 101 3.81 -4.53 2.91
C GLU A 101 2.78 -3.67 3.67
N ASP A 102 2.28 -2.60 3.06
CA ASP A 102 1.25 -1.72 3.63
C ASP A 102 -0.15 -2.37 3.67
N ARG A 103 -0.54 -3.08 2.61
CA ARG A 103 -1.93 -3.52 2.42
C ARG A 103 -2.18 -4.99 2.70
N LYS A 104 -1.21 -5.86 2.42
CA LYS A 104 -1.32 -7.34 2.45
C LYS A 104 0.02 -8.02 2.75
N PRO A 105 0.57 -7.87 3.98
CA PRO A 105 1.89 -8.40 4.32
C PRO A 105 1.98 -9.93 4.16
N GLU A 106 0.87 -10.65 4.36
CA GLU A 106 0.79 -12.10 4.16
C GLU A 106 1.10 -12.54 2.72
N ALA A 107 0.79 -11.70 1.73
CA ALA A 107 1.07 -12.00 0.33
C ALA A 107 2.57 -11.94 0.00
N LEU A 108 3.40 -11.23 0.79
CA LEU A 108 4.84 -11.14 0.58
C LEU A 108 5.56 -12.50 0.65
N LEU A 109 4.98 -13.47 1.38
CA LEU A 109 5.52 -14.82 1.52
C LEU A 109 5.24 -15.71 0.29
N HIS A 110 4.23 -15.35 -0.51
CA HIS A 110 3.73 -16.14 -1.63
C HIS A 110 4.18 -15.61 -2.99
N VAL A 111 4.75 -14.40 -3.02
CA VAL A 111 5.28 -13.77 -4.23
C VAL A 111 6.78 -14.07 -4.33
N HIS A 112 7.17 -14.89 -5.29
CA HIS A 112 8.57 -15.29 -5.51
C HIS A 112 9.18 -14.58 -6.70
N CYS A 113 10.46 -14.23 -6.61
CA CYS A 113 11.20 -13.73 -7.77
C CYS A 113 11.51 -14.85 -8.75
N ALA A 114 11.43 -14.55 -10.04
CA ALA A 114 12.03 -15.39 -11.08
C ALA A 114 13.43 -14.91 -11.47
N SER A 115 13.70 -13.61 -11.32
CA SER A 115 14.98 -12.99 -11.69
C SER A 115 15.28 -11.78 -10.79
N PRO A 116 16.52 -11.28 -10.73
CA PRO A 116 17.75 -11.88 -11.28
C PRO A 116 18.13 -13.19 -10.58
N GLY A 117 19.06 -13.97 -11.16
CA GLY A 117 19.36 -15.35 -10.73
C GLY A 117 19.64 -15.55 -9.23
N LEU A 118 20.20 -14.54 -8.56
CA LEU A 118 20.48 -14.58 -7.11
C LEU A 118 19.21 -14.48 -6.24
N ALA A 119 18.14 -13.89 -6.77
CA ALA A 119 16.87 -13.73 -6.09
C ALA A 119 15.86 -14.81 -6.47
N THR A 120 16.14 -15.65 -7.48
CA THR A 120 15.20 -16.67 -7.99
C THR A 120 14.69 -17.56 -6.86
N HIS A 121 13.36 -17.75 -6.82
CA HIS A 121 12.58 -18.48 -5.80
C HIS A 121 12.55 -17.86 -4.40
N LEU A 122 13.28 -16.76 -4.15
CA LEU A 122 13.21 -16.05 -2.89
C LEU A 122 11.87 -15.28 -2.79
N PRO A 123 11.14 -15.36 -1.67
CA PRO A 123 9.92 -14.60 -1.48
C PRO A 123 10.25 -13.12 -1.31
N LEU A 124 9.36 -12.27 -1.80
CA LEU A 124 9.51 -10.81 -1.81
C LEU A 124 9.71 -10.23 -0.41
N GLY A 125 9.10 -10.85 0.61
CA GLY A 125 9.26 -10.46 2.02
C GLY A 125 10.65 -10.71 2.60
N GLN A 126 11.46 -11.61 2.03
CA GLN A 126 12.82 -11.91 2.52
C GLN A 126 13.89 -11.06 1.86
N LEU A 127 13.56 -10.33 0.80
CA LEU A 127 14.51 -9.48 0.12
C LEU A 127 14.85 -8.27 0.99
N THR A 128 16.08 -7.82 0.90
CA THR A 128 16.56 -6.58 1.51
C THR A 128 16.60 -5.47 0.47
N GLY A 129 16.78 -4.22 0.90
CA GLY A 129 16.92 -3.07 -0.01
C GLY A 129 18.05 -3.24 -1.04
N TYR A 130 19.15 -3.93 -0.69
CA TYR A 130 20.25 -4.18 -1.62
C TYR A 130 19.89 -5.18 -2.72
N GLN A 131 19.09 -6.21 -2.42
CA GLN A 131 18.64 -7.20 -3.40
C GLN A 131 17.66 -6.60 -4.40
N LEU A 132 16.89 -5.58 -4.00
CA LEU A 132 16.05 -4.81 -4.91
C LEU A 132 16.85 -3.77 -5.71
N GLY A 133 18.17 -3.65 -5.56
CA GLY A 133 18.98 -2.68 -6.30
C GLY A 133 19.16 -1.32 -5.60
N SER A 134 18.95 -1.24 -4.28
CA SER A 134 19.18 -0.02 -3.46
C SER A 134 18.40 1.21 -3.93
N CYS A 135 17.17 1.01 -4.39
CA CYS A 135 16.29 2.03 -5.00
C CYS A 135 15.71 3.02 -3.98
N GLY A 136 16.30 3.06 -2.78
CA GLY A 136 15.82 3.72 -1.58
C GLY A 136 16.67 4.90 -1.10
N TRP A 137 17.64 5.39 -1.88
CA TRP A 137 18.38 6.61 -1.53
C TRP A 137 17.97 7.82 -2.36
N GLN A 138 16.67 8.00 -2.55
CA GLN A 138 16.04 9.32 -2.70
C GLN A 138 14.73 9.30 -1.90
N LEU A 139 14.84 9.11 -0.59
CA LEU A 139 13.84 9.65 0.31
C LEU A 139 13.76 11.14 0.00
N ARG A 140 12.71 11.58 -0.70
CA ARG A 140 12.32 12.98 -0.72
C ARG A 140 12.11 13.35 0.74
N ALA A 141 13.11 14.00 1.34
CA ALA A 141 13.13 14.32 2.76
C ALA A 141 11.77 14.91 3.13
N PRO A 142 10.93 14.18 3.88
CA PRO A 142 9.79 14.80 4.49
C PRO A 142 10.41 15.58 5.65
N TRP A 143 10.82 16.83 5.41
CA TRP A 143 10.84 17.91 6.40
C TRP A 143 11.17 17.47 7.83
N ALA A 144 12.43 17.71 8.23
CA ALA A 144 12.88 17.87 9.62
C ALA A 144 11.74 17.87 10.65
N SER A 145 11.59 16.75 11.36
CA SER A 145 10.52 16.52 12.33
C SER A 145 10.36 17.72 13.28
N PRO A 146 9.15 18.34 13.37
CA PRO A 146 8.89 19.42 14.32
C PRO A 146 8.97 18.94 15.78
N GLY A 147 8.87 17.63 16.01
CA GLY A 147 8.82 17.01 17.35
C GLY A 147 10.08 17.19 18.19
N ILE A 148 11.27 17.25 17.57
CA ILE A 148 12.53 17.37 18.31
C ILE A 148 12.62 18.73 19.05
N TRP A 149 12.03 19.78 18.49
CA TRP A 149 12.03 21.11 19.12
C TRP A 149 11.10 21.16 20.34
N TRP A 150 9.92 20.55 20.24
CA TRP A 150 8.96 20.49 21.35
C TRP A 150 9.52 19.70 22.54
N ASP A 151 10.22 18.60 22.29
CA ASP A 151 10.85 17.79 23.34
C ASP A 151 11.92 18.58 24.11
N ARG A 152 12.72 19.40 23.40
CA ARG A 152 13.75 20.24 24.01
C ARG A 152 13.14 21.38 24.83
N VAL A 153 12.06 21.98 24.36
CA VAL A 153 11.32 23.03 25.09
C VAL A 153 10.67 22.47 26.35
N LEU A 154 10.08 21.28 26.29
CA LEU A 154 9.49 20.58 27.44
C LEU A 154 10.53 20.29 28.53
N ILE A 155 11.71 19.80 28.16
CA ILE A 155 12.80 19.53 29.11
C ILE A 155 13.28 20.82 29.79
N ALA A 156 13.43 21.91 29.02
CA ALA A 156 13.87 23.19 29.57
C ALA A 156 12.85 23.77 30.58
N MET A 157 11.56 23.70 30.26
CA MET A 157 10.49 24.15 31.15
C MET A 157 10.43 23.34 32.44
N ALA A 158 10.59 22.01 32.36
CA ALA A 158 10.63 21.14 33.53
C ALA A 158 11.84 21.42 34.43
N ALA A 159 13.01 21.66 33.84
CA ALA A 159 14.23 21.98 34.60
C ALA A 159 14.12 23.33 35.33
N LEU A 160 13.62 24.36 34.65
CA LEU A 160 13.36 25.67 35.27
C LEU A 160 12.34 25.57 36.41
N GLY A 161 11.28 24.78 36.22
CA GLY A 161 10.29 24.50 37.26
C GLY A 161 10.92 23.84 38.50
N LEU A 162 11.76 22.82 38.30
CA LEU A 162 12.45 22.13 39.40
C LEU A 162 13.38 23.09 40.16
N VAL A 163 14.16 23.90 39.45
CA VAL A 163 15.08 24.88 40.06
C VAL A 163 14.30 25.89 40.91
N LEU A 164 13.21 26.45 40.36
CA LEU A 164 12.33 27.37 41.10
C LEU A 164 11.76 26.70 42.36
N LEU A 165 11.29 25.47 42.25
CA LEU A 165 10.68 24.74 43.37
C LEU A 165 11.71 24.42 44.45
N THR A 166 12.94 24.02 44.08
CA THR A 166 14.04 23.83 45.03
C THR A 166 14.46 25.13 45.70
N GLY A 167 14.50 26.25 44.97
CA GLY A 167 14.82 27.56 45.53
C GLY A 167 13.75 28.05 46.50
N LEU A 168 12.47 27.82 46.18
CA LEU A 168 11.35 28.12 47.08
C LEU A 168 11.40 27.28 48.35
N LEU A 169 11.65 25.97 48.23
CA LEU A 169 11.80 25.09 49.40
C LEU A 169 12.97 25.53 50.28
N TYR A 170 14.09 25.92 49.67
CA TYR A 170 15.24 26.44 50.40
C TYR A 170 14.89 27.74 51.16
N ALA A 171 14.24 28.69 50.49
CA ALA A 171 13.83 29.97 51.09
C ALA A 171 12.77 29.82 52.20
N ILE A 172 11.86 28.85 52.10
CA ILE A 172 10.87 28.55 53.15
C ILE A 172 11.52 27.81 54.33
N SER A 173 12.60 27.06 54.07
CA SER A 173 13.30 26.27 55.09
C SER A 173 14.30 27.06 55.94
N GLU A 174 14.56 28.34 55.63
CA GLU A 174 15.29 29.24 56.52
C GLU A 174 14.34 29.71 57.66
N PRO A 175 14.53 29.26 58.92
CA PRO A 175 13.76 29.78 60.03
C PRO A 175 14.21 31.20 60.36
N LEU A 176 13.24 32.12 60.49
CA LEU A 176 13.42 33.43 61.11
C LEU A 176 14.14 33.25 62.47
N ASN A 177 15.40 33.65 62.55
CA ASN A 177 16.11 33.90 63.80
C ASN A 177 16.33 35.40 63.97
#